data_AF-A0A7W9UPK9-F1
#
_entry.id   AF-A0A7W9UPK9-F1
#
_cell.length_a   1.000
_cell.length_b   1.000
_cell.length_c   1.000
_cell.angle_alpha   90.00
_cell.angle_beta   90.00
_cell.angle_gamma   90.00
#
_symmetry.space_group_name_H-M   'P 1'
#
loop_
_entity.id
_entity.type
_entity.pdbx_description
1 polymer ?
#
loop_
_entity_poly.entity_id
_entity_poly.type
_entity_poly.pdbx_seq_one_letter_code
_entity_poly.pdbx_strand_id
1 'polypeptide(L)'
;MPTAPLEQRLAQLVRRLHTPVVLEDGRTVDVPASVGAATTDVLGIGDLTVLQRAADAALYDGKHSGRAAIASPANTTVPSINGPRAGRPGTAAWGRAA
;
A
#
# COMPACT_ATOMS: atom_id res chain seq x y z
N MET A 1 2.49 -20.31 -8.40
CA MET A 1 1.53 -20.65 -7.31
C MET A 1 0.30 -19.76 -7.50
N PRO A 2 -0.92 -20.20 -7.15
CA PRO A 2 -2.14 -19.62 -7.72
C PRO A 2 -2.38 -18.22 -7.13
N THR A 3 -2.12 -17.17 -7.91
CA THR A 3 -2.46 -15.78 -7.54
C THR A 3 -3.95 -15.51 -7.66
N ALA A 4 -4.69 -16.28 -8.47
CA ALA A 4 -6.11 -16.04 -8.72
C ALA A 4 -7.00 -16.01 -7.45
N PRO A 5 -6.86 -16.93 -6.47
CA PRO A 5 -7.64 -16.84 -5.22
C PRO A 5 -7.28 -15.63 -4.36
N LEU A 6 -5.99 -15.25 -4.30
CA LEU A 6 -5.52 -14.08 -3.56
C LEU A 6 -6.03 -12.80 -4.19
N GLU A 7 -5.88 -12.66 -5.50
CA GLU A 7 -6.35 -11.51 -6.28
C GLU A 7 -7.86 -11.33 -6.15
N GLN A 8 -8.63 -12.42 -6.21
CA GLN A 8 -10.09 -12.38 -5.99
C GLN A 8 -10.44 -11.89 -4.58
N ARG A 9 -9.74 -12.39 -3.56
CA ARG A 9 -9.99 -11.98 -2.17
C ARG A 9 -9.60 -10.51 -1.93
N LEU A 10 -8.51 -10.06 -2.53
CA LEU A 10 -8.09 -8.66 -2.48
C LEU A 10 -9.06 -7.76 -3.24
N ALA A 11 -9.55 -8.17 -4.41
CA ALA A 11 -10.59 -7.44 -5.14
C ALA A 11 -11.88 -7.34 -4.31
N GLN A 12 -12.28 -8.41 -3.62
CA GLN A 12 -13.43 -8.38 -2.72
C GLN A 12 -13.21 -7.42 -1.54
N LEU A 13 -12.03 -7.43 -0.93
CA LEU A 13 -11.67 -6.51 0.15
C LEU A 13 -11.76 -5.06 -0.34
N VAL A 14 -11.13 -4.74 -1.46
CA VAL A 14 -11.16 -3.39 -2.05
C VAL A 14 -12.59 -2.95 -2.33
N ARG A 15 -13.45 -3.82 -2.88
CA ARG A 15 -14.87 -3.50 -3.08
C ARG A 15 -15.59 -3.17 -1.77
N ARG A 16 -15.32 -3.90 -0.69
CA ARG A 16 -15.92 -3.64 0.63
C ARG A 16 -15.44 -2.31 1.21
N LEU A 17 -14.14 -2.01 1.07
CA LEU A 17 -13.56 -0.75 1.56
C LEU A 17 -14.09 0.47 0.82
N HIS A 18 -14.52 0.31 -0.44
CA HIS A 18 -15.18 1.35 -1.21
C HIS A 18 -16.66 1.55 -0.87
N THR A 19 -17.22 0.79 0.09
CA THR A 19 -18.63 1.00 0.47
C THR A 19 -18.80 2.41 1.02
N PRO A 20 -19.71 3.23 0.44
CA PRO A 20 -19.93 4.59 0.92
C PRO A 20 -20.35 4.60 2.38
N VAL A 21 -19.85 5.59 3.13
CA VAL A 21 -20.20 5.77 4.54
C VAL A 21 -21.35 6.76 4.64
N VAL A 22 -22.41 6.36 5.34
CA VAL A 22 -23.55 7.25 5.64
C VAL A 22 -23.23 8.02 6.92
N LEU A 23 -23.26 9.35 6.83
CA LEU A 23 -23.09 10.26 7.97
C LEU A 23 -24.40 10.41 8.75
N GLU A 24 -24.32 10.96 9.96
CA GLU A 24 -25.48 11.17 10.85
C GLU A 24 -26.55 12.09 10.24
N ASP A 25 -26.17 12.98 9.34
CA ASP A 25 -27.07 13.88 8.61
C ASP A 25 -27.67 13.27 7.34
N GLY A 26 -27.44 11.98 7.09
CA GLY A 26 -27.94 11.24 5.95
C GLY A 26 -27.14 11.42 4.66
N ARG A 27 -26.07 12.23 4.65
CA ARG A 27 -25.18 12.34 3.47
C ARG A 27 -24.31 11.09 3.33
N THR A 28 -24.04 10.70 2.09
CA THR A 28 -23.10 9.61 1.76
C THR A 28 -21.73 10.17 1.37
N VAL A 29 -20.67 9.59 1.92
CA VAL A 29 -19.28 9.90 1.54
C VAL A 29 -18.65 8.69 0.87
N ASP A 30 -18.21 8.88 -0.36
CA ASP A 30 -17.42 7.87 -1.07
C ASP A 30 -16.02 7.77 -0.46
N VAL A 31 -15.60 6.54 -0.16
CA VAL A 31 -14.28 6.27 0.43
C VAL A 31 -13.40 5.56 -0.60
N PRO A 32 -12.48 6.26 -1.28
CA PRO A 32 -11.53 5.61 -2.17
C PRO A 32 -10.54 4.79 -1.35
N ALA A 33 -10.31 3.53 -1.76
CA ALA A 33 -9.40 2.63 -1.07
C ALA A 33 -8.44 1.94 -2.04
N SER A 34 -7.17 1.88 -1.66
CA SER A 34 -6.14 1.11 -2.35
C SER A 34 -5.46 0.21 -1.32
N VAL A 35 -5.01 -0.97 -1.74
CA VAL A 35 -4.41 -1.97 -0.85
C VAL A 35 -3.07 -2.43 -1.41
N GLY A 36 -2.02 -2.40 -0.60
CA GLY A 36 -0.76 -3.08 -0.91
C GLY A 36 -0.69 -4.43 -0.20
N ALA A 37 -0.27 -5.46 -0.91
CA ALA A 37 -0.14 -6.81 -0.36
C ALA A 37 1.25 -7.38 -0.64
N ALA A 38 1.82 -8.12 0.31
CA ALA A 38 3.06 -8.86 0.13
C ALA A 38 2.90 -10.25 0.71
N THR A 39 3.47 -11.25 0.05
CA THR A 39 3.37 -12.65 0.47
C THR A 39 4.74 -13.32 0.46
N THR A 40 4.95 -14.24 1.40
CA THR A 40 6.23 -14.95 1.59
C THR A 40 6.58 -15.81 0.38
N ASP A 41 5.58 -16.38 -0.29
CA ASP A 41 5.74 -17.24 -1.48
C ASP A 41 6.15 -16.47 -2.73
N VAL A 42 5.70 -15.22 -2.89
CA VAL A 42 6.06 -14.36 -4.03
C VAL A 42 7.42 -13.71 -3.83
N LEU A 43 7.74 -13.30 -2.60
CA LEU A 43 8.97 -12.57 -2.31
C LEU A 43 10.13 -13.47 -1.84
N GLY A 44 9.87 -14.70 -1.42
CA GLY A 44 10.89 -15.60 -0.87
C GLY A 44 11.46 -15.11 0.47
N ILE A 45 10.75 -14.24 1.17
CA ILE A 45 11.20 -13.54 2.38
C ILE A 45 10.29 -13.91 3.54
N GLY A 46 10.88 -14.38 4.64
CA GLY A 46 10.17 -14.69 5.89
C GLY A 46 10.19 -13.57 6.93
N ASP A 47 10.92 -12.49 6.68
CA ASP A 47 11.00 -11.34 7.59
C ASP A 47 9.75 -10.46 7.44
N LEU A 48 8.96 -10.37 8.51
CA LEU A 48 7.72 -9.59 8.54
C LEU A 48 7.95 -8.09 8.27
N THR A 49 9.04 -7.51 8.77
CA THR A 49 9.34 -6.09 8.56
C THR A 49 9.58 -5.81 7.09
N VAL A 50 10.29 -6.71 6.40
CA VAL A 50 10.54 -6.60 4.97
C VAL A 50 9.26 -6.79 4.16
N LEU A 51 8.40 -7.74 4.54
CA LEU A 51 7.08 -7.93 3.92
C LEU A 51 6.19 -6.69 4.08
N GLN A 52 6.14 -6.09 5.28
CA GLN A 52 5.37 -4.86 5.53
C GLN A 52 5.85 -3.69 4.67
N ARG A 53 7.17 -3.51 4.53
CA ARG A 53 7.75 -2.48 3.66
C ARG A 53 7.43 -2.72 2.20
N ALA A 54 7.54 -3.96 1.73
CA ALA A 54 7.20 -4.33 0.36
C ALA A 54 5.71 -4.10 0.06
N ALA A 55 4.82 -4.44 1.00
CA ALA A 55 3.38 -4.16 0.88
C ALA A 55 3.09 -2.66 0.83
N ASP A 56 3.70 -1.87 1.70
CA ASP A 56 3.58 -0.41 1.67
C ASP A 56 4.14 0.18 0.35
N ALA A 57 5.15 -0.46 -0.26
CA ALA A 57 5.77 0.00 -1.51
C ALA A 57 4.81 -0.24 -2.67
N ALA A 58 4.24 -1.44 -2.73
CA ALA A 58 3.17 -1.75 -3.67
C ALA A 58 1.95 -0.83 -3.49
N LEU A 59 1.55 -0.53 -2.23
CA LEU A 59 0.46 0.42 -1.96
C LEU A 59 0.77 1.81 -2.50
N TYR A 60 1.99 2.29 -2.32
CA TYR A 60 2.39 3.61 -2.80
C TYR A 60 2.31 3.69 -4.33
N ASP A 61 2.86 2.70 -5.02
CA ASP A 61 2.81 2.62 -6.48
C ASP A 61 1.37 2.54 -6.98
N GLY A 62 0.51 1.82 -6.24
CA GLY A 62 -0.90 1.63 -6.55
C GLY A 62 -1.87 2.66 -5.97
N LYS A 63 -1.40 3.70 -5.26
CA LYS A 63 -2.22 4.54 -4.37
C LYS A 63 -3.45 5.13 -5.05
N HIS A 64 -3.32 5.52 -6.31
CA HIS A 64 -4.37 6.17 -7.10
C HIS A 64 -5.12 5.22 -8.04
N SER A 65 -4.83 3.92 -7.99
CA SER A 65 -5.48 2.93 -8.85
C SER A 65 -6.88 2.53 -8.39
N GLY A 66 -7.20 2.70 -7.09
CA GLY A 66 -8.41 2.15 -6.49
C GLY A 66 -8.45 0.62 -6.50
N ARG A 67 -7.29 -0.03 -6.66
CA ARG A 67 -7.12 -1.48 -6.78
C ARG A 67 -6.10 -1.98 -5.75
N ALA A 68 -6.04 -3.29 -5.61
CA ALA A 68 -4.96 -3.92 -4.88
C ALA A 68 -3.69 -4.01 -5.76
N ALA A 69 -2.54 -3.75 -5.16
CA ALA A 69 -1.22 -3.92 -5.75
C ALA A 69 -0.46 -5.01 -4.97
N ILE A 70 -0.01 -6.04 -5.67
CA ILE A 70 0.77 -7.14 -5.08
C ILE A 70 2.25 -6.80 -5.26
N ALA A 71 3.00 -6.85 -4.16
CA ALA A 71 4.41 -6.57 -4.13
C ALA A 71 5.19 -7.60 -4.96
N SER A 72 6.11 -7.07 -5.76
CA SER A 72 7.11 -7.82 -6.50
C SER A 72 8.49 -7.70 -5.80
N PRO A 73 9.48 -8.50 -6.18
CA PRO A 73 10.85 -8.34 -5.66
C PRO A 73 11.39 -6.92 -5.80
N ALA A 74 10.98 -6.15 -6.82
CA ALA A 74 11.37 -4.75 -6.99
C ALA A 74 10.90 -3.83 -5.85
N ASN A 75 9.82 -4.20 -5.15
CA ASN A 75 9.31 -3.44 -4.00
C ASN A 75 10.12 -3.68 -2.72
N THR A 76 11.04 -4.67 -2.71
CA THR A 76 11.92 -4.97 -1.57
C THR A 76 13.19 -4.12 -1.57
N THR A 77 13.55 -3.54 -2.72
CA THR A 77 14.78 -2.78 -2.91
C THR A 77 14.61 -1.28 -2.69
N VAL A 78 13.44 -0.83 -2.22
CA VAL A 78 13.17 0.59 -1.98
C VAL A 78 14.05 1.10 -0.84
N PRO A 79 14.98 2.05 -1.07
CA PRO A 79 15.89 2.52 -0.06
C PRO A 79 15.13 3.20 1.10
N SER A 80 15.51 2.86 2.34
CA SER A 80 15.08 3.62 3.53
C SER A 80 16.04 4.81 3.71
N ILE A 81 15.51 6.03 3.86
CA ILE A 81 16.30 7.18 4.31
C ILE A 81 15.89 7.47 5.75
N ASN A 82 16.74 7.06 6.70
CA ASN A 82 16.59 7.36 8.15
C ASN A 82 15.22 6.96 8.74
N GLY A 83 14.62 5.86 8.26
CA GLY A 83 13.28 5.42 8.67
C GLY A 83 12.24 5.59 7.55
N PRO A 84 11.80 6.81 7.20
CA PRO A 84 10.84 7.03 6.11
C PRO A 84 11.47 6.90 4.70
N ARG A 85 10.62 6.82 3.66
CA ARG A 85 11.03 6.66 2.27
C ARG A 85 11.68 7.92 1.70
N ALA A 86 12.68 7.72 0.85
CA ALA A 86 13.13 8.76 -0.07
C ALA A 86 11.96 9.22 -0.96
N GLY A 87 11.77 10.54 -1.12
CA GLY A 87 10.83 11.10 -2.09
C GLY A 87 9.45 11.53 -1.57
N ARG A 88 9.17 11.42 -0.27
CA ARG A 88 7.99 12.08 0.31
C ARG A 88 8.23 13.60 0.36
N PRO A 89 7.35 14.45 -0.19
CA PRO A 89 7.44 15.90 0.01
C PRO A 89 7.52 16.19 1.52
N GLY A 90 8.60 16.86 1.95
CA GLY A 90 8.89 17.13 3.38
C GLY A 90 9.94 16.23 4.04
N THR A 91 10.58 15.28 3.33
CA THR A 91 11.69 14.47 3.89
C THR A 91 13.08 14.87 3.39
N ALA A 92 13.19 15.92 2.57
CA ALA A 92 14.46 16.56 2.27
C ALA A 92 14.84 17.50 3.42
N ALA A 93 15.92 17.15 4.12
CA ALA A 93 16.69 17.89 5.12
C ALA A 93 16.21 19.30 5.55
N TRP A 94 16.12 19.51 6.87
CA TRP A 94 16.22 20.83 7.49
C TRP A 94 17.52 21.52 7.03
N GLY A 95 17.40 22.38 6.02
CA GLY A 95 18.34 23.46 5.78
C GLY A 95 17.98 24.62 6.72
N ARG A 96 18.98 25.15 7.43
CA ARG A 96 18.87 26.27 8.37
C ARG A 96 17.92 27.37 7.87
N ALA A 97 16.97 27.77 8.72
CA ALA A 97 16.42 29.11 8.68
C ALA A 97 17.58 30.11 8.89
N ALA A 98 17.48 31.23 8.16
CA ALA A 98 18.46 32.30 7.96
C ALA A 98 19.40 32.60 9.14
#